data_AF-A0ABD1Q2L6-F1
#
_entry.id   AF-A0ABD1Q2L6-F1
#
_cell.length_a   1.000
_cell.length_b   1.000
_cell.length_c   1.000
_cell.angle_alpha   90.00
_cell.angle_beta   90.00
_cell.angle_gamma   90.00
#
_symmetry.space_group_name_H-M   'P 1'
#
loop_
_entity.id
_entity.type
_entity.pdbx_description
1 polymer ?
#
loop_
_entity_poly.entity_id
_entity_poly.type
_entity_poly.pdbx_seq_one_letter_code
_entity_poly.pdbx_strand_id
1 'polypeptide(L)'
;MSGLVPDSFTFLSVLLACGGLGEVDEGQIVHGLVEKIVIKKDVIVNNGLLSMNFKLDRLTECWGIFNEMVVKDTVTWNTMICGYSESGLYKESIRLFLEMVSQFELDILTITPVLWACTYIGDLKLEDMSITIYG
;
A
#
# COMPACT_ATOMS: atom_id res chain seq x y z
N MET A 1 20.94 5.04 -35.26
CA MET A 1 19.63 4.62 -34.71
C MET A 1 19.40 5.42 -33.45
N SER A 2 18.45 6.35 -33.46
CA SER A 2 18.00 7.00 -32.23
C SER A 2 17.38 5.93 -31.34
N GLY A 3 18.09 5.51 -30.30
CA GLY A 3 17.54 4.62 -29.29
C GLY A 3 16.34 5.30 -28.64
N LEU A 4 15.20 4.62 -28.59
CA LEU A 4 14.07 5.09 -27.82
C LEU A 4 14.46 5.01 -26.34
N VAL A 5 14.32 6.13 -25.63
CA VAL A 5 14.53 6.17 -24.18
C VAL A 5 13.22 5.68 -23.53
N PRO A 6 13.23 4.58 -22.76
CA PRO A 6 12.04 4.10 -22.09
C PRO A 6 11.52 5.14 -21.09
N ASP A 7 10.20 5.32 -21.06
CA ASP A 7 9.51 6.19 -20.11
C ASP A 7 9.00 5.42 -18.88
N SER A 8 8.40 6.12 -17.92
CA SER A 8 7.87 5.54 -16.68
C SER A 8 6.86 4.41 -16.93
N PHE A 9 6.01 4.55 -17.95
CA PHE A 9 5.02 3.53 -18.31
C PHE A 9 5.68 2.26 -18.88
N THR A 10 6.72 2.44 -19.68
CA THR A 10 7.53 1.33 -20.19
C THR A 10 8.13 0.54 -19.03
N PHE A 11 8.78 1.23 -18.08
CA PHE A 11 9.33 0.56 -16.89
C PHE A 11 8.25 -0.12 -16.05
N LEU A 12 7.12 0.54 -15.79
CA LEU A 12 6.00 -0.06 -15.06
C LEU A 12 5.55 -1.38 -15.72
N SER A 13 5.35 -1.37 -17.04
CA SER A 13 4.87 -2.55 -17.77
C SER A 13 5.81 -3.75 -17.63
N VAL A 14 7.13 -3.51 -17.68
CA VAL A 14 8.15 -4.54 -17.53
C VAL A 14 8.20 -5.06 -16.09
N LEU A 15 8.16 -4.16 -15.10
CA LEU A 15 8.17 -4.54 -13.68
C LEU A 15 6.97 -5.42 -13.31
N LEU A 16 5.78 -5.08 -13.83
CA LEU A 16 4.58 -5.89 -13.62
C LEU A 16 4.71 -7.28 -14.25
N ALA A 17 5.35 -7.38 -15.42
CA ALA A 17 5.62 -8.65 -16.09
C ALA A 17 6.61 -9.50 -15.28
N CYS A 18 7.73 -8.93 -14.83
CA CYS A 18 8.72 -9.65 -13.99
C CYS A 18 8.07 -10.19 -12.72
N GLY A 19 7.26 -9.36 -12.03
CA GLY A 19 6.54 -9.81 -10.84
C GLY A 19 5.51 -10.91 -11.14
N GLY A 20 4.81 -10.84 -12.27
CA GLY A 20 3.84 -11.87 -12.68
C GLY A 20 4.47 -13.21 -13.06
N LEU A 21 5.68 -13.19 -13.61
CA LEU A 21 6.43 -14.39 -14.00
C LEU A 21 7.26 -14.97 -12.85
N GLY A 22 7.45 -14.23 -11.75
CA GLY A 22 8.36 -14.61 -10.67
C GLY A 22 9.83 -14.52 -11.10
N GLU A 23 10.14 -13.78 -12.16
CA GLU A 23 11.47 -13.64 -12.74
C GLU A 23 12.29 -12.60 -11.97
N VAL A 24 13.05 -13.12 -10.99
CA VAL A 24 13.85 -12.33 -10.06
C VAL A 24 15.03 -11.64 -10.74
N ASP A 25 15.73 -12.36 -11.64
CA ASP A 25 16.98 -11.88 -12.23
C ASP A 25 16.72 -10.71 -13.19
N GLU A 26 15.73 -10.85 -14.06
CA GLU A 26 15.25 -9.81 -14.96
C GLU A 26 14.70 -8.61 -14.19
N GLY A 27 13.91 -8.85 -13.13
CA GLY A 27 13.41 -7.80 -12.25
C GLY A 27 14.54 -7.00 -11.59
N GLN A 28 15.63 -7.65 -11.20
CA GLN A 28 16.79 -7.00 -10.59
C GLN A 28 17.57 -6.14 -11.59
N ILE A 29 17.69 -6.59 -12.84
CA ILE A 29 18.30 -5.81 -13.92
C ILE A 29 17.49 -4.53 -14.14
N VAL A 30 16.17 -4.64 -14.23
CA VAL A 30 15.28 -3.49 -14.44
C VAL A 30 15.31 -2.55 -13.24
N HIS A 31 15.31 -3.07 -12.02
CA HIS A 31 15.49 -2.27 -10.80
C HIS A 31 16.79 -1.46 -10.84
N GLY A 32 17.93 -2.10 -11.15
CA GLY A 32 19.22 -1.42 -11.25
C GLY A 32 19.28 -0.39 -12.38
N LEU A 33 18.48 -0.55 -13.44
CA LEU A 33 18.32 0.48 -14.48
C LEU A 33 17.54 1.68 -13.96
N VAL A 34 16.45 1.47 -13.21
CA VAL A 34 15.65 2.53 -12.57
C VAL A 34 16.51 3.34 -11.59
N GLU A 35 17.38 2.68 -10.82
CA GLU A 35 18.28 3.37 -9.88
C GLU A 35 19.29 4.29 -10.57
N LYS A 36 19.71 3.97 -11.79
CA LYS A 36 20.73 4.73 -12.54
C LYS A 36 20.16 5.94 -13.28
N ILE A 37 18.84 6.05 -13.37
CA ILE A 37 18.15 7.11 -14.11
C ILE A 37 17.29 7.98 -13.18
N VAL A 38 16.90 9.17 -13.65
CA VAL A 38 16.11 10.13 -12.86
C VAL A 38 14.68 9.64 -12.54
N ILE A 39 14.28 8.51 -13.12
CA ILE A 39 12.93 7.92 -12.99
C ILE A 39 12.68 7.32 -11.60
N LYS A 40 13.71 7.10 -10.76
CA LYS A 40 13.53 6.64 -9.37
C LYS A 40 12.54 7.51 -8.56
N LYS A 41 12.37 8.79 -8.90
CA LYS A 41 11.44 9.69 -8.19
C LYS A 41 9.99 9.59 -8.67
N ASP A 42 9.72 8.82 -9.72
CA ASP A 42 8.40 8.69 -10.32
C ASP A 42 7.52 7.74 -9.49
N VAL A 43 6.36 8.23 -9.05
CA VAL A 43 5.40 7.46 -8.25
C VAL A 43 4.90 6.21 -9.00
N ILE A 44 4.76 6.29 -10.32
CA ILE A 44 4.28 5.20 -11.17
C ILE A 44 5.30 4.06 -11.17
N VAL A 45 6.58 4.39 -11.32
CA VAL A 45 7.66 3.38 -11.33
C VAL A 45 7.85 2.78 -9.95
N ASN A 46 7.81 3.58 -8.89
CA ASN A 46 7.89 3.06 -7.52
C ASN A 46 6.70 2.13 -7.18
N ASN A 47 5.48 2.46 -7.63
CA ASN A 47 4.33 1.56 -7.48
C ASN A 47 4.54 0.23 -8.23
N GLY A 48 5.14 0.28 -9.43
CA GLY A 48 5.55 -0.92 -10.16
C GLY A 48 6.58 -1.76 -9.40
N LEU A 49 7.58 -1.11 -8.80
CA LEU A 49 8.60 -1.77 -7.98
C LEU A 49 7.99 -2.42 -6.73
N LEU A 50 7.07 -1.74 -6.04
CA LEU A 50 6.35 -2.30 -4.88
C LEU A 50 5.58 -3.55 -5.30
N SER A 51 4.77 -3.46 -6.37
CA SER A 51 3.98 -4.60 -6.85
C SER A 51 4.86 -5.80 -7.22
N MET A 52 6.00 -5.56 -7.88
CA MET A 52 6.96 -6.61 -8.20
C MET A 52 7.56 -7.24 -6.93
N ASN A 53 8.02 -6.43 -5.98
CA ASN A 53 8.67 -6.93 -4.77
C ASN A 53 7.70 -7.71 -3.87
N PHE A 54 6.43 -7.31 -3.76
CA PHE A 54 5.43 -8.08 -3.02
C PHE A 54 5.20 -9.46 -3.62
N LYS A 55 5.12 -9.57 -4.96
CA LYS A 55 4.98 -10.87 -5.64
C LYS A 55 6.20 -11.78 -5.48
N LEU A 56 7.35 -11.20 -5.14
CA LEU A 56 8.60 -11.90 -4.86
C LEU A 56 8.83 -12.10 -3.35
N ASP A 57 7.83 -11.82 -2.50
CA ASP A 57 7.89 -11.89 -1.03
C ASP A 57 9.02 -11.04 -0.39
N ARG A 58 9.43 -9.97 -1.07
CA ARG A 58 10.50 -9.04 -0.66
C ARG A 58 9.94 -7.88 0.17
N LEU A 59 9.40 -8.21 1.33
CA LEU A 59 8.68 -7.27 2.18
C LEU A 59 9.56 -6.13 2.73
N THR A 60 10.83 -6.41 3.01
CA THR A 60 11.78 -5.41 3.53
C THR A 60 12.06 -4.34 2.48
N GLU A 61 12.23 -4.77 1.23
CA GLU A 61 12.43 -3.91 0.06
C GLU A 61 11.19 -3.08 -0.22
N CYS A 62 9.98 -3.67 -0.12
CA CYS A 62 8.72 -2.92 -0.21
C CYS A 62 8.66 -1.78 0.81
N TRP A 63 8.99 -2.05 2.07
CA TRP A 63 9.02 -1.02 3.10
C TRP A 63 10.07 0.05 2.84
N GLY A 64 11.27 -0.35 2.38
CA GLY A 64 12.33 0.58 2.00
C GLY A 64 11.90 1.55 0.90
N ILE A 65 11.36 1.03 -0.20
CA ILE A 65 10.85 1.84 -1.32
C ILE A 65 9.76 2.79 -0.83
N PHE A 66 8.77 2.27 -0.10
CA PHE A 66 7.67 3.07 0.42
C PHE A 66 8.16 4.23 1.31
N ASN A 67 9.11 3.97 2.19
CA ASN A 67 9.65 5.00 3.08
C ASN A 67 10.46 6.07 2.33
N GLU A 68 11.17 5.69 1.26
CA GLU A 68 11.92 6.62 0.40
C GLU A 68 11.02 7.49 -0.49
N MET A 69 9.78 7.09 -0.76
CA MET A 69 8.85 7.85 -1.60
C MET A 69 8.42 9.17 -0.94
N VAL A 70 8.74 10.29 -1.58
CA VAL A 70 8.30 11.64 -1.14
C VAL A 70 6.80 11.85 -1.37
N VAL A 71 6.28 11.35 -2.49
CA VAL A 71 4.87 11.43 -2.86
C VAL A 71 4.29 10.02 -2.86
N LYS A 72 3.21 9.81 -2.11
CA LYS A 72 2.48 8.55 -2.03
C LYS A 72 1.03 8.82 -2.43
N ASP A 73 0.61 8.24 -3.54
CA ASP A 73 -0.77 8.35 -4.02
C ASP A 73 -1.63 7.20 -3.50
N THR A 74 -2.93 7.24 -3.76
CA THR A 74 -3.88 6.19 -3.37
C THR A 74 -3.45 4.81 -3.87
N VAL A 75 -2.83 4.73 -5.05
CA VAL A 75 -2.31 3.48 -5.62
C VAL A 75 -1.14 2.93 -4.79
N THR A 76 -0.25 3.80 -4.31
CA THR A 76 0.88 3.45 -3.44
C THR A 76 0.38 2.78 -2.16
N TRP A 77 -0.57 3.42 -1.48
CA TRP A 77 -1.15 2.91 -0.24
C TRP A 77 -1.90 1.60 -0.44
N ASN A 78 -2.72 1.52 -1.48
CA ASN A 78 -3.45 0.29 -1.81
C ASN A 78 -2.49 -0.87 -2.12
N THR A 79 -1.40 -0.60 -2.84
CA THR A 79 -0.40 -1.61 -3.16
C THR A 79 0.26 -2.18 -1.89
N MET A 80 0.59 -1.32 -0.92
CA MET A 80 1.14 -1.76 0.37
C MET A 80 0.12 -2.55 1.20
N ILE A 81 -1.11 -2.06 1.30
CA ILE A 81 -2.19 -2.70 2.09
C ILE A 81 -2.50 -4.08 1.50
N CYS A 82 -2.75 -4.16 0.19
CA CYS A 82 -3.01 -5.43 -0.49
C CYS A 82 -1.83 -6.38 -0.38
N GLY A 83 -0.60 -5.89 -0.63
CA GLY A 83 0.61 -6.70 -0.54
C GLY A 83 0.81 -7.33 0.84
N TYR A 84 0.67 -6.56 1.92
CA TYR A 84 0.77 -7.12 3.28
C TYR A 84 -0.37 -8.10 3.60
N SER A 85 -1.59 -7.83 3.14
CA SER A 85 -2.73 -8.73 3.32
C SER A 85 -2.52 -10.08 2.60
N GLU A 86 -2.03 -10.04 1.36
CA GLU A 86 -1.72 -11.24 0.55
C GLU A 86 -0.57 -12.06 1.15
N SER A 87 0.43 -11.41 1.76
CA SER A 87 1.51 -12.07 2.51
C SER A 87 1.10 -12.52 3.93
N GLY A 88 -0.16 -12.37 4.33
CA GLY A 88 -0.67 -12.82 5.64
C GLY A 88 -0.36 -11.89 6.82
N LEU A 89 0.16 -10.69 6.56
CA LEU A 89 0.53 -9.66 7.55
C LEU A 89 -0.62 -8.68 7.78
N TYR A 90 -1.73 -9.21 8.30
CA TYR A 90 -2.98 -8.45 8.43
C TYR A 90 -2.89 -7.25 9.39
N LYS A 91 -2.05 -7.32 10.44
CA LYS A 91 -1.92 -6.21 11.40
C LYS A 91 -1.26 -4.99 10.76
N GLU A 92 -0.25 -5.24 9.95
CA GLU A 92 0.51 -4.26 9.19
C GLU A 92 -0.37 -3.63 8.10
N SER A 93 -1.16 -4.47 7.41
CA SER A 93 -2.19 -4.01 6.47
C SER A 93 -3.21 -3.06 7.12
N ILE A 94 -3.77 -3.42 8.29
CA ILE A 94 -4.73 -2.58 9.00
C ILE A 94 -4.07 -1.28 9.48
N ARG A 95 -2.85 -1.36 10.02
CA ARG A 95 -2.09 -0.17 10.46
C ARG A 95 -1.90 0.82 9.31
N LEU A 96 -1.53 0.33 8.13
CA LEU A 96 -1.33 1.16 6.94
C LEU A 96 -2.63 1.77 6.43
N PHE A 97 -3.75 1.02 6.49
CA PHE A 97 -5.05 1.57 6.16
C PHE A 97 -5.45 2.72 7.09
N LEU A 98 -5.23 2.57 8.40
CA LEU A 98 -5.50 3.64 9.37
C LEU A 98 -4.60 4.86 9.14
N GLU A 99 -3.33 4.64 8.83
CA GLU A 99 -2.39 5.73 8.50
C GLU A 99 -2.81 6.47 7.22
N MET A 100 -3.18 5.74 6.17
CA MET A 100 -3.74 6.30 4.94
C MET A 100 -4.95 7.18 5.25
N VAL A 101 -5.95 6.65 5.96
CA VAL A 101 -7.17 7.38 6.35
C VAL A 101 -6.86 8.65 7.15
N SER A 102 -5.84 8.63 8.00
CA SER A 102 -5.42 9.81 8.76
C SER A 102 -4.75 10.90 7.92
N GLN A 103 -4.13 10.54 6.78
CA GLN A 103 -3.43 11.48 5.90
C GLN A 103 -4.32 12.07 4.81
N PHE A 104 -5.37 11.37 4.37
CA PHE A 104 -6.23 11.79 3.26
C PHE A 104 -7.30 12.84 3.64
N GLU A 105 -7.18 13.53 4.79
CA GLU A 105 -8.21 14.44 5.31
C GLU A 105 -9.64 13.86 5.12
N LEU A 106 -9.89 12.68 5.69
CA LEU A 106 -11.26 12.41 6.12
C LEU A 106 -11.47 13.30 7.34
N ASP A 107 -12.15 14.43 7.12
CA ASP A 107 -12.47 15.41 8.16
C ASP A 107 -12.79 14.68 9.47
N ILE A 108 -12.25 15.17 10.59
CA ILE A 108 -12.49 14.65 11.95
C ILE A 108 -14.00 14.43 12.24
N LEU A 109 -14.86 15.13 11.48
CA LEU A 109 -16.32 15.02 11.46
C LEU A 109 -16.88 13.74 10.80
N THR A 110 -16.12 13.00 9.99
CA THR A 110 -16.55 11.77 9.29
C THR A 110 -16.07 10.50 10.00
N ILE A 111 -14.86 10.53 10.59
CA ILE A 111 -14.32 9.37 11.32
C ILE A 111 -15.06 9.16 12.65
N THR A 112 -15.37 10.23 13.38
CA THR A 112 -15.99 10.13 14.71
C THR A 112 -17.37 9.46 14.69
N PRO A 113 -18.32 9.83 13.79
CA PRO A 113 -19.63 9.18 13.73
C PRO A 113 -19.58 7.73 13.25
N VAL A 114 -18.68 7.39 12.33
CA VAL A 114 -18.51 6.01 11.86
C VAL A 114 -17.90 5.13 12.95
N LEU A 115 -16.89 5.64 13.68
CA LEU A 115 -16.32 4.95 14.82
C LEU A 115 -17.35 4.79 15.95
N TRP A 116 -18.13 5.83 16.23
CA TRP A 116 -19.24 5.78 17.19
C TRP A 116 -20.34 4.80 16.76
N ALA A 117 -20.66 4.71 15.47
CA ALA A 117 -21.60 3.72 14.94
C ALA A 117 -21.04 2.30 15.09
N CYS A 118 -19.74 2.09 14.86
CA CYS A 118 -19.11 0.78 15.07
C CYS A 118 -19.07 0.38 16.56
N THR A 119 -18.91 1.33 17.50
CA THR A 119 -19.05 1.06 18.93
C THR A 119 -20.51 0.79 19.31
N TYR A 120 -21.48 1.54 18.76
CA TYR A 120 -22.91 1.34 19.02
C TYR A 120 -23.44 0.00 18.46
N ILE A 121 -22.92 -0.44 17.31
CA ILE A 121 -23.26 -1.71 16.69
C ILE A 121 -22.58 -2.89 17.43
N GLY A 122 -21.45 -2.64 18.10
CA GLY A 122 -20.79 -3.60 19.00
C GLY A 122 -21.51 -3.79 20.34
N ASP A 123 -22.12 -2.73 20.88
CA ASP A 123 -22.82 -2.75 22.17
C ASP A 123 -24.26 -3.32 22.10
N LEU A 124 -24.84 -3.43 20.89
CA LEU A 124 -26.17 -4.04 20.68
C LEU A 124 -26.25 -5.55 20.94
N LYS A 125 -25.20 -6.17 21.50
CA LYS A 125 -25.20 -7.60 21.88
C LYS A 125 -25.00 -7.90 23.36
N LEU A 126 -24.95 -6.92 24.27
CA LEU A 126 -24.71 -7.21 25.70
C LEU A 126 -25.57 -6.51 26.76
N GLU A 127 -26.59 -5.70 26.43
CA GLU A 127 -27.40 -5.04 27.48
C GLU A 127 -28.88 -5.46 27.59
N ASP A 128 -29.31 -6.53 26.92
CA ASP A 128 -30.65 -7.11 27.15
C ASP A 128 -30.79 -7.90 28.47
N MET A 129 -29.89 -7.73 29.45
CA MET A 129 -29.99 -8.48 30.71
C MET A 129 -29.32 -7.85 31.95
N SER A 130 -29.74 -6.65 32.36
CA SER A 130 -29.89 -6.24 33.79
C SER A 130 -30.19 -4.73 33.87
N ILE A 131 -31.47 -4.34 33.89
CA ILE A 131 -32.18 -3.86 35.10
C ILE A 131 -31.44 -2.74 35.84
N THR A 132 -32.08 -1.56 35.80
CA THR A 132 -32.31 -0.60 36.89
C THR A 132 -31.21 -0.50 37.95
N ILE A 133 -30.59 0.67 38.08
CA ILE A 133 -30.47 1.52 39.29
C ILE A 133 -29.50 2.67 38.95
N TYR A 134 -29.76 3.84 39.54
CA TYR A 134 -29.17 5.18 39.33
C TYR A 134 -29.92 5.96 38.22
N GLY A 135 -30.81 6.90 38.52
CA GLY A 135 -30.96 7.73 39.72
C GLY A 135 -31.00 9.17 39.27
#